data_AF-Q9UHH3-F1
#
_entry.id   AF-Q9UHH3-F1
#
_cell.length_a   1.000
_cell.length_b   1.000
_cell.length_c   1.000
_cell.angle_alpha   90.00
_cell.angle_beta   90.00
_cell.angle_gamma   90.00
#
_symmetry.space_group_name_H-M   'P 1'
#
loop_
_entity.id
_entity.type
_entity.pdbx_description
1 polymer ?
#
loop_
_entity_poly.entity_id
_entity_poly.type
_entity_poly.pdbx_seq_one_letter_code
_entity_poly.pdbx_strand_id
1 'polypeptide(L)'
;MSLKWTSVFLLIQLSCYFSSGSCGKVLVWPTEYSHWINMKTILEELVQRGHEVTVLTSSASTLVNASKSSAIKLEVYPTSLTKNDLEDSLLKILDRWIYGVSKNTFWSYFSQLQELCWEYYDYSNKLCKDAVLNK
;
A
#
# COMPACT_ATOMS: atom_id res chain seq x y z
N MET A 1 45.73 34.26 -14.71
CA MET A 1 45.41 32.81 -14.62
C MET A 1 44.70 32.41 -13.31
N SER A 2 44.89 33.13 -12.19
CA SER A 2 44.27 32.86 -10.88
C SER A 2 42.72 32.82 -10.87
N LEU A 3 42.05 33.78 -11.54
CA LEU A 3 40.58 33.89 -11.54
C LEU A 3 39.85 32.67 -12.16
N LYS A 4 40.51 31.95 -13.06
CA LYS A 4 39.94 30.75 -13.70
C LYS A 4 39.96 29.56 -12.74
N TRP A 5 40.98 29.46 -11.89
CA TRP A 5 41.12 28.39 -10.91
C TRP A 5 40.16 28.55 -9.74
N THR A 6 39.94 29.77 -9.25
CA THR A 6 38.95 30.05 -8.20
C THR A 6 37.52 29.73 -8.65
N SER A 7 37.19 29.98 -9.92
CA SER A 7 35.88 29.62 -10.49
C SER A 7 35.68 28.10 -10.59
N VAL A 8 36.72 27.36 -10.98
CA VAL A 8 36.68 25.89 -11.05
C VAL A 8 36.49 25.28 -9.66
N PHE A 9 37.18 25.78 -8.63
CA PHE A 9 36.98 25.30 -7.26
C PHE A 9 35.57 25.58 -6.74
N LEU A 10 35.00 26.75 -7.04
CA LEU A 10 33.62 27.09 -6.70
C LEU A 10 32.61 26.15 -7.37
N LEU A 11 32.79 25.85 -8.66
CA LEU A 11 31.95 24.90 -9.41
C LEU A 11 32.01 23.47 -8.84
N ILE A 12 33.20 23.01 -8.49
CA ILE A 12 33.39 21.70 -7.83
C ILE A 12 32.68 21.70 -6.47
N GLN A 13 32.87 22.76 -5.67
CA GLN A 13 32.26 22.87 -4.35
C GLN A 13 30.72 22.91 -4.43
N LEU A 14 30.15 23.67 -5.38
CA LEU A 14 28.71 23.66 -5.68
C LEU A 14 28.22 22.26 -6.11
N SER A 15 28.96 21.56 -6.98
CA SER A 15 28.59 20.20 -7.41
C SER A 15 28.59 19.18 -6.26
N CYS A 16 29.44 19.36 -5.24
CA CYS A 16 29.48 18.50 -4.06
C CYS A 16 28.31 18.76 -3.09
N TYR A 17 27.67 19.93 -3.14
CA TYR A 17 26.48 20.23 -2.34
C TYR A 17 25.17 19.79 -3.02
N PHE A 18 25.19 19.54 -4.34
CA PHE A 18 24.07 18.98 -5.07
C PHE A 18 24.22 17.46 -5.20
N SER A 19 23.81 16.72 -4.18
CA SER A 19 23.54 15.29 -4.36
C SER A 19 22.28 15.16 -5.21
N SER A 20 22.36 14.48 -6.37
CA SER A 20 21.16 14.02 -7.04
C SER A 20 20.51 12.95 -6.17
N GLY A 21 19.30 13.23 -5.66
CA GLY A 21 18.52 12.24 -4.93
C GLY A 21 18.12 11.10 -5.88
N SER A 22 18.38 9.85 -5.50
CA SER A 22 17.85 8.70 -6.24
C SER A 22 16.43 8.41 -5.76
N CYS A 23 15.44 8.92 -6.49
CA CYS A 23 14.01 8.67 -6.23
C CYS A 23 13.47 7.48 -7.03
N GLY A 24 14.35 6.58 -7.49
CA GLY A 24 14.00 5.44 -8.33
C GLY A 24 13.32 4.30 -7.57
N LYS A 25 13.48 4.22 -6.24
CA LYS A 25 12.93 3.14 -5.40
C LYS A 25 11.62 3.55 -4.77
N VAL A 26 10.56 2.79 -5.02
CA VAL A 26 9.21 3.08 -4.56
C VAL A 26 8.71 1.88 -3.75
N LEU A 27 8.44 2.09 -2.46
CA LEU A 27 7.73 1.13 -1.61
C LEU A 27 6.24 1.49 -1.59
N VAL A 28 5.38 0.51 -1.82
CA VAL A 28 3.92 0.69 -1.85
C VAL A 28 3.28 -0.33 -0.93
N TRP A 29 2.38 0.12 -0.08
CA TRP A 29 1.59 -0.76 0.79
C TRP A 29 0.10 -0.51 0.54
N PRO A 30 -0.48 -1.22 -0.46
CA PRO A 30 -1.86 -1.00 -0.87
C PRO A 30 -2.84 -1.77 0.00
N THR A 31 -4.07 -1.26 0.09
CA THR A 31 -5.22 -2.04 0.56
C THR A 31 -5.60 -3.11 -0.48
N GLU A 32 -6.22 -4.20 -0.03
CA GLU A 32 -6.64 -5.34 -0.86
C GLU A 32 -7.77 -4.99 -1.87
N TYR A 33 -8.08 -5.95 -2.74
CA TYR A 33 -9.21 -5.93 -3.68
C TYR A 33 -9.18 -4.77 -4.69
N SER A 34 -10.22 -3.93 -4.74
CA SER A 34 -10.36 -2.85 -5.72
C SER A 34 -9.20 -1.86 -5.67
N HIS A 35 -8.67 -1.61 -4.48
CA HIS A 35 -7.50 -0.75 -4.30
C HIS A 35 -6.26 -1.33 -4.97
N TRP A 36 -5.99 -2.64 -4.79
CA TRP A 36 -4.90 -3.32 -5.47
C TRP A 36 -5.04 -3.30 -6.99
N ILE A 37 -6.24 -3.61 -7.51
CA ILE A 37 -6.48 -3.64 -8.98
C ILE A 37 -6.17 -2.27 -9.58
N ASN A 38 -6.63 -1.19 -8.95
CA ASN A 38 -6.39 0.17 -9.43
C ASN A 38 -4.92 0.58 -9.29
N MET A 39 -4.29 0.24 -8.15
CA MET A 39 -2.88 0.54 -7.91
C MET A 39 -1.97 -0.20 -8.89
N LYS A 40 -2.28 -1.45 -9.21
CA LYS A 40 -1.44 -2.30 -10.07
C LYS A 40 -1.11 -1.63 -11.40
N THR A 41 -2.07 -1.00 -12.06
CA THR A 41 -1.83 -0.27 -13.32
C THR A 41 -0.83 0.86 -13.15
N ILE A 42 -0.92 1.62 -12.06
CA ILE A 42 0.03 2.71 -11.75
C ILE A 42 1.43 2.14 -11.50
N LEU A 43 1.52 1.02 -10.77
CA LEU A 43 2.80 0.38 -10.45
C LEU A 43 3.48 -0.21 -11.68
N GLU A 44 2.73 -0.79 -12.60
CA GLU A 44 3.24 -1.30 -13.87
C GLU A 44 3.83 -0.17 -14.73
N GLU A 45 3.18 0.99 -14.79
CA GLU A 45 3.70 2.19 -15.47
C GLU A 45 4.99 2.74 -14.81
N LEU A 46 5.07 2.73 -13.47
CA LEU A 46 6.29 3.12 -12.76
C LEU A 46 7.46 2.20 -13.11
N VAL A 47 7.21 0.88 -13.12
CA VAL A 47 8.19 -0.11 -13.53
C VAL A 47 8.65 0.11 -14.98
N GLN A 48 7.72 0.38 -15.90
CA GLN A 48 8.05 0.67 -17.31
C GLN A 48 8.92 1.93 -17.47
N ARG A 49 8.76 2.92 -16.58
CA ARG A 49 9.58 4.14 -16.53
C ARG A 49 10.94 3.95 -15.84
N GLY A 50 11.27 2.73 -15.42
CA GLY A 50 12.55 2.39 -14.80
C GLY A 50 12.60 2.57 -13.28
N HIS A 51 11.44 2.73 -12.61
CA HIS A 51 11.39 2.70 -11.15
C HIS A 51 11.47 1.27 -10.62
N GLU A 52 12.21 1.08 -9.53
CA GLU A 52 12.23 -0.14 -8.74
C GLU A 52 11.06 -0.11 -7.76
N VAL A 53 9.99 -0.83 -8.08
CA VAL A 53 8.77 -0.88 -7.25
C VAL A 53 8.78 -2.12 -6.38
N THR A 54 8.58 -1.92 -5.08
CA THR A 54 8.35 -2.99 -4.09
C THR A 54 6.97 -2.81 -3.48
N VAL A 55 6.17 -3.87 -3.49
CA VAL A 55 4.85 -3.90 -2.84
C VAL A 55 4.94 -4.72 -1.57
N LEU A 56 4.63 -4.08 -0.45
CA LEU A 56 4.46 -4.73 0.84
C LEU A 56 3.06 -5.33 0.91
N THR A 57 2.95 -6.62 1.22
CA THR A 57 1.68 -7.33 1.35
C THR A 57 1.69 -8.30 2.53
N SER A 58 0.51 -8.67 3.03
CA SER A 58 0.39 -9.60 4.16
C SER A 58 0.44 -11.05 3.71
N SER A 59 0.87 -11.97 4.57
CA SER A 59 0.78 -13.42 4.32
C SER A 59 -0.66 -13.92 4.12
N ALA A 60 -1.66 -13.13 4.55
CA ALA A 60 -3.07 -13.41 4.35
C ALA A 60 -3.59 -13.00 2.96
N SER A 61 -2.83 -12.20 2.19
CA SER A 61 -3.30 -11.58 0.95
C SER A 61 -3.86 -12.59 -0.05
N THR A 62 -5.01 -12.27 -0.61
CA THR A 62 -5.76 -13.14 -1.54
C THR A 62 -5.45 -12.80 -2.99
N LEU A 63 -5.21 -11.52 -3.29
CA LEU A 63 -5.21 -10.97 -4.65
C LEU A 63 -3.82 -10.54 -5.12
N VAL A 64 -2.92 -10.20 -4.19
CA VAL A 64 -1.52 -9.87 -4.50
C VAL A 64 -0.74 -11.17 -4.73
N ASN A 65 -0.90 -11.75 -5.92
CA ASN A 65 -0.22 -12.99 -6.30
C ASN A 65 1.15 -12.71 -6.92
N ALA A 66 2.19 -13.29 -6.31
CA ALA A 66 3.58 -13.30 -6.81
C ALA A 66 3.77 -14.07 -8.12
N SER A 67 2.80 -14.90 -8.51
CA SER A 67 2.96 -15.91 -9.56
C SER A 67 2.90 -15.37 -10.98
N LYS A 68 2.45 -14.13 -11.20
CA LYS A 68 2.51 -13.49 -12.52
C LYS A 68 3.69 -12.53 -12.56
N SER A 69 4.75 -12.98 -13.23
CA SER A 69 5.94 -12.24 -13.66
C SER A 69 5.62 -10.77 -13.98
N SER A 70 5.68 -9.95 -12.95
CA SER A 70 5.67 -8.50 -13.05
C SER A 70 7.00 -8.06 -12.48
N ALA A 71 7.64 -7.06 -13.08
CA ALA A 71 8.89 -6.51 -12.55
C ALA A 71 8.69 -5.73 -11.22
N ILE A 72 7.54 -5.92 -10.57
CA ILE A 72 7.19 -5.47 -9.23
C ILE A 72 7.72 -6.51 -8.23
N LYS A 73 8.57 -6.07 -7.30
CA LYS A 73 9.03 -6.89 -6.19
C LYS A 73 7.92 -7.00 -5.15
N LEU A 74 7.76 -8.17 -4.56
CA LEU A 74 6.82 -8.38 -3.45
C LEU A 74 7.58 -8.66 -2.17
N GLU A 75 7.21 -7.97 -1.11
CA GLU A 75 7.69 -8.21 0.25
C GLU A 75 6.50 -8.63 1.10
N VAL A 76 6.56 -9.82 1.68
CA VAL A 76 5.46 -10.42 2.43
C VAL A 76 5.77 -10.35 3.92
N TYR A 77 4.95 -9.64 4.68
CA TYR A 77 5.05 -9.62 6.14
C TYR A 77 4.12 -10.67 6.76
N PRO A 78 4.54 -11.32 7.87
CA PRO A 78 3.68 -12.26 8.57
C PRO A 78 2.49 -11.54 9.21
N THR A 79 1.34 -12.18 9.23
CA THR A 79 0.20 -11.72 10.03
C THR A 79 -0.47 -12.92 10.68
N SER A 80 -1.09 -12.66 11.84
CA SER A 80 -1.92 -13.65 12.53
C SER A 80 -3.25 -13.94 11.82
N LEU A 81 -3.57 -13.20 10.76
CA LEU A 81 -4.77 -13.37 9.95
C LEU A 81 -4.52 -14.40 8.85
N THR A 82 -5.54 -15.18 8.54
CA THR A 82 -5.52 -16.12 7.42
C THR A 82 -6.20 -15.54 6.20
N LYS A 83 -5.95 -16.16 5.05
CA LYS A 83 -6.65 -15.84 3.80
C LYS A 83 -8.18 -15.97 3.94
N ASN A 84 -8.63 -16.99 4.66
CA ASN A 84 -10.06 -17.23 4.88
C ASN A 84 -10.65 -16.15 5.79
N ASP A 85 -9.93 -15.70 6.83
CA ASP A 85 -10.40 -14.61 7.69
C ASP A 85 -10.66 -13.32 6.89
N LEU A 86 -9.82 -13.05 5.88
CA LEU A 86 -9.98 -11.93 4.95
C LEU A 86 -11.24 -12.07 4.10
N GLU A 87 -11.41 -13.23 3.47
CA GLU A 87 -12.55 -13.52 2.59
C GLU A 87 -13.86 -13.49 3.37
N ASP A 88 -13.91 -14.13 4.54
CA ASP A 88 -15.08 -14.17 5.41
C ASP A 88 -15.45 -12.77 5.93
N SER A 89 -14.45 -11.97 6.32
CA SER A 89 -14.67 -10.58 6.75
C SER A 89 -15.25 -9.73 5.62
N LEU A 90 -14.73 -9.87 4.40
CA LEU A 90 -15.26 -9.15 3.23
C LEU A 90 -16.70 -9.58 2.92
N LEU A 91 -16.98 -10.88 2.91
CA LEU A 91 -18.33 -11.40 2.64
C LEU A 91 -19.33 -10.92 3.69
N LYS A 92 -18.95 -10.92 4.97
CA LYS A 92 -19.77 -10.39 6.06
C LYS A 92 -20.08 -8.90 5.86
N ILE A 93 -19.08 -8.10 5.49
CA ILE A 93 -19.26 -6.67 5.21
C ILE A 93 -20.21 -6.48 4.03
N LEU A 94 -20.02 -7.22 2.92
CA LEU A 94 -20.87 -7.13 1.74
C LEU A 94 -22.31 -7.54 2.02
N ASP A 95 -22.53 -8.66 2.71
CA ASP A 95 -23.86 -9.13 3.09
C ASP A 95 -24.59 -8.07 3.94
N ARG A 96 -23.91 -7.52 4.94
CA ARG A 96 -24.46 -6.49 5.81
C ARG A 96 -24.73 -5.18 5.05
N TRP A 97 -23.87 -4.78 4.11
CA TRP A 97 -24.08 -3.61 3.26
C TRP A 97 -25.28 -3.78 2.32
N ILE A 98 -25.39 -4.93 1.64
CA ILE A 98 -26.40 -5.18 0.62
C ILE A 98 -27.77 -5.42 1.29
N TYR A 99 -27.82 -6.29 2.29
CA TYR A 99 -29.07 -6.79 2.85
C TYR A 99 -29.43 -6.22 4.22
N GLY A 100 -28.44 -5.85 5.02
CA GLY A 100 -28.66 -5.31 6.37
C GLY A 100 -28.99 -3.82 6.32
N VAL A 101 -28.01 -3.02 5.90
CA VAL A 101 -28.04 -1.55 5.93
C VAL A 101 -29.23 -0.98 5.13
N SER A 102 -29.57 -1.56 3.98
CA SER A 102 -30.64 -1.08 3.10
C SER A 102 -32.07 -1.26 3.64
N LYS A 103 -32.28 -2.13 4.63
CA LYS A 103 -33.62 -2.47 5.17
C LYS A 103 -33.98 -1.73 6.46
N ASN A 104 -33.13 -0.80 6.88
CA ASN A 104 -33.19 -0.19 8.20
C ASN A 104 -33.96 1.13 8.24
N THR A 105 -34.52 1.43 9.42
CA THR A 105 -34.99 2.77 9.77
C THR A 105 -33.81 3.76 9.80
N PHE A 106 -34.09 5.06 9.64
CA PHE A 106 -33.06 6.10 9.52
C PHE A 106 -31.95 6.01 10.58
N TRP A 107 -32.29 5.84 11.86
CA TRP A 107 -31.27 5.74 12.92
C TRP A 107 -30.56 4.39 12.96
N SER A 108 -31.27 3.29 12.76
CA SER A 108 -30.63 1.96 12.75
C SER A 108 -29.68 1.78 11.56
N TYR A 109 -29.92 2.50 10.46
CA TYR A 109 -28.99 2.61 9.35
C TYR A 109 -27.63 3.16 9.80
N PHE A 110 -27.62 4.32 10.48
CA PHE A 110 -26.36 4.94 10.92
C PHE A 110 -25.63 4.10 11.98
N SER A 111 -26.35 3.52 12.94
CA SER A 111 -25.75 2.62 13.93
C SER A 111 -25.06 1.42 13.27
N GLN A 112 -25.69 0.79 12.28
CA GLN A 112 -25.10 -0.36 11.59
C GLN A 112 -23.93 0.03 10.69
N LEU A 113 -23.99 1.19 10.04
CA LEU A 113 -22.88 1.73 9.27
C LEU A 113 -21.68 2.02 10.17
N GLN A 114 -21.92 2.58 11.35
CA GLN A 114 -20.89 2.85 12.35
C GLN A 114 -20.21 1.56 12.85
N GLU A 115 -21.00 0.53 13.16
CA GLU A 115 -20.46 -0.78 13.54
C GLU A 115 -19.62 -1.42 12.42
N LEU A 116 -20.07 -1.32 11.16
CA LEU A 116 -19.30 -1.77 10.00
C LEU A 116 -17.96 -1.04 9.88
N CYS A 117 -17.96 0.28 10.05
CA CYS A 117 -16.72 1.08 10.02
C CYS A 117 -15.76 0.69 11.16
N TRP A 118 -16.27 0.39 12.36
CA TRP A 118 -15.43 -0.05 13.47
C TRP A 118 -14.84 -1.44 13.25
N GLU A 119 -15.62 -2.41 12.77
CA GLU A 119 -15.10 -3.73 12.44
C GLU A 119 -13.98 -3.64 11.38
N TYR A 120 -14.18 -2.81 10.35
CA TYR A 120 -13.15 -2.55 9.34
C TYR A 120 -11.92 -1.86 9.91
N TYR A 121 -12.10 -0.91 10.83
CA TYR A 121 -11.00 -0.24 11.53
C TYR A 121 -10.18 -1.22 12.37
N ASP A 122 -10.83 -2.06 13.17
CA ASP A 122 -10.15 -3.04 14.04
C ASP A 122 -9.34 -4.02 13.19
N TYR A 123 -9.91 -4.47 12.08
CA TYR A 123 -9.25 -5.31 11.10
C TYR A 123 -8.00 -4.63 10.50
N SER A 124 -8.16 -3.41 9.99
CA SER A 124 -7.06 -2.64 9.40
C SER A 124 -5.97 -2.33 10.43
N ASN A 125 -6.34 -1.98 11.65
CA ASN A 125 -5.44 -1.72 12.76
C ASN A 125 -4.63 -2.97 13.13
N LYS A 126 -5.25 -4.16 13.07
CA LYS A 126 -4.55 -5.43 13.30
C LYS A 126 -3.49 -5.68 12.24
N LEU A 127 -3.81 -5.56 10.95
CA LEU A 127 -2.81 -5.65 9.87
C LEU A 127 -1.70 -4.61 10.03
N CYS A 128 -2.04 -3.38 10.42
CA CYS A 128 -1.05 -2.35 10.67
C CYS A 128 -0.10 -2.69 11.82
N LYS A 129 -0.63 -3.25 12.92
CA LYS A 129 0.18 -3.71 14.04
C LYS A 129 1.11 -4.85 13.63
N ASP A 130 0.59 -5.84 12.91
CA ASP A 130 1.39 -6.98 12.44
C ASP A 130 2.52 -6.51 11.50
N ALA A 131 2.24 -5.58 10.59
CA ALA A 131 3.24 -4.98 9.70
C ALA A 131 4.31 -4.16 10.45
N VAL A 132 3.91 -3.27 11.37
CA VAL A 132 4.84 -2.39 12.11
C VAL A 132 5.68 -3.16 13.12
N LEU A 133 5.07 -4.15 13.79
CA LEU A 133 5.77 -4.98 14.77
C LEU A 133 6.57 -6.10 14.14
N ASN A 134 6.31 -6.41 12.85
CA ASN A 134 6.90 -7.53 12.12
C ASN A 134 6.75 -8.85 12.88
N LYS A 135 5.53 -9.12 13.37
CA LYS A 135 5.17 -10.28 14.19
C LYS A 135 4.09 -11.13 13.53
#